data_AF-A0A8X7T483-F1
#
_entry.id   AF-A0A8X7T483-F1
#
_cell.length_a   1.000
_cell.length_b   1.000
_cell.length_c   1.000
_cell.angle_alpha   90.00
_cell.angle_beta   90.00
_cell.angle_gamma   90.00
#
_symmetry.space_group_name_H-M   'P 1'
#
loop_
_entity.id
_entity.type
_entity.pdbx_description
1 polymer ?
#
loop_
_entity_poly.entity_id
_entity_poly.type
_entity_poly.pdbx_seq_one_letter_code
_entity_poly.pdbx_strand_id
1 'polypeptide(L)'
;MRIAVEGCSHGELDQIYQKVLARESQDGAFFDVLLLCGDFQAIRNHADLHSIAVPDKYRQLGDFWQYYAGVKRAPLLTLVIGGNHEASNYMHELYYGGWLAPNIYFLGQAGCVEVGDLIISGISGIYKKHDYFRGRYEAQPYNKSDLRSVYHTRVYDIARLKLLPKTDIVLSHDWPNTIELHGDTQKLIKQKPFFADEIRTHTLGSPPLLELLQALKPSFWCSAHLHVRFDATFHHGQAHLDPTSVPASSLPGSSYPGPGIDAAMADPNQISIDDFDDDDIDGAPVSADLSGKTTTDPSALTGEPVVNDFGDSEEPLVPVKESGTAPSFASSAPAETGDESKSSAATEQSTATKENRCTTFLALGKCAKYQTFLEFFDISRNTSGEINLSATKRAESAADIHTQERPLPTFRFHLPWLNIVRALHPWLSLTVQQPPLPPVQELAAKVAEAEVWQQAQLTSEVSDGGHHPLDVARVQRFVPTAPPPPPESLRMKKLDLRRIPPSPPYINPQTVAFCAFVGIDLRINVPLQVPPQLLNTSQLPEFPRMPDPTPEASV
;
A
#
# COMPACT_ATOMS: atom_id res chain seq x y z
N MET A 1 -22.15 -0.22 1.59
CA MET A 1 -21.16 0.88 1.66
C MET A 1 -20.73 1.26 0.26
N ARG A 2 -20.34 2.50 0.01
CA ARG A 2 -19.75 2.94 -1.26
C ARG A 2 -18.28 3.25 -1.03
N ILE A 3 -17.40 2.71 -1.86
CA ILE A 3 -15.95 2.91 -1.74
C ILE A 3 -15.36 3.47 -3.03
N ALA A 4 -14.29 4.23 -2.88
CA ALA A 4 -13.41 4.62 -3.97
C ALA A 4 -12.04 3.97 -3.76
N VAL A 5 -11.41 3.52 -4.84
CA VAL A 5 -10.08 2.89 -4.83
C VAL A 5 -9.18 3.64 -5.80
N GLU A 6 -7.98 3.99 -5.34
CA GLU A 6 -6.97 4.73 -6.09
C GLU A 6 -5.67 3.91 -6.18
N GLY A 7 -4.98 4.05 -7.31
CA GLY A 7 -3.69 3.39 -7.58
C GLY A 7 -2.52 4.09 -6.89
N CYS A 8 -1.73 4.85 -7.68
CA CYS A 8 -0.60 5.64 -7.17
C CYS A 8 -0.91 7.14 -7.21
N SER A 9 -0.93 7.77 -6.03
CA SER A 9 -1.30 9.18 -5.90
C SER A 9 -0.23 10.16 -6.40
N HIS A 10 1.05 9.89 -6.15
CA HIS A 10 2.20 10.76 -6.46
C HIS A 10 2.07 12.21 -5.96
N GLY A 11 1.34 12.41 -4.86
CA GLY A 11 1.17 13.71 -4.22
C GLY A 11 0.06 14.60 -4.81
N GLU A 12 -0.73 14.08 -5.76
CA GLU A 12 -1.85 14.78 -6.43
C GLU A 12 -3.19 14.63 -5.67
N LEU A 13 -3.17 14.83 -4.35
CA LEU A 13 -4.35 14.62 -3.49
C LEU A 13 -5.54 15.48 -3.91
N ASP A 14 -5.30 16.73 -4.33
CA ASP A 14 -6.39 17.63 -4.72
C ASP A 14 -7.14 17.08 -5.93
N GLN A 15 -6.43 16.57 -6.93
CA GLN A 15 -7.04 15.99 -8.12
C GLN A 15 -7.88 14.75 -7.78
N ILE A 16 -7.38 13.90 -6.88
CA ILE A 16 -8.09 12.70 -6.42
C ILE A 16 -9.39 13.09 -5.73
N TYR A 17 -9.33 13.99 -4.74
CA TYR A 17 -10.54 14.41 -4.03
C TYR A 17 -11.54 15.14 -4.92
N GLN A 18 -11.07 15.99 -5.84
CA GLN A 18 -11.94 16.65 -6.83
C GLN A 18 -12.72 15.64 -7.67
N LYS A 19 -12.08 14.54 -8.11
CA LYS A 19 -12.77 13.49 -8.88
C LYS A 19 -13.77 12.70 -8.03
N VAL A 20 -13.43 12.39 -6.78
CA VAL A 20 -14.36 11.73 -5.85
C VAL A 20 -15.59 12.60 -5.64
N LEU A 21 -15.41 13.88 -5.28
CA LEU A 21 -16.51 14.82 -5.06
C LEU A 21 -17.36 15.04 -6.31
N ALA A 22 -16.73 15.16 -7.48
CA ALA A 22 -17.46 15.27 -8.74
C ALA A 22 -18.33 14.03 -9.01
N ARG A 23 -17.83 12.83 -8.68
CA ARG A 23 -18.62 11.59 -8.80
C ARG A 23 -19.77 11.54 -7.80
N GLU A 24 -19.58 11.99 -6.57
CA GLU A 24 -20.66 12.10 -5.58
C GLU A 24 -21.77 13.04 -6.05
N SER A 25 -21.41 14.20 -6.60
CA SER A 25 -22.38 15.14 -7.17
C SER A 25 -23.14 14.55 -8.37
N GLN A 26 -22.48 13.73 -9.19
CA GLN A 26 -23.14 13.04 -10.32
C GLN A 26 -24.09 11.94 -9.85
N ASP A 27 -23.65 11.14 -8.89
CA ASP A 27 -24.42 10.00 -8.37
C ASP A 27 -25.54 10.45 -7.42
N GLY A 28 -25.40 11.61 -6.78
CA GLY A 28 -26.30 12.07 -5.73
C GLY A 28 -26.15 11.26 -4.43
N ALA A 29 -24.99 10.65 -4.19
CA ALA A 29 -24.71 9.88 -2.98
C ALA A 29 -23.22 9.89 -2.61
N PHE A 30 -22.93 9.93 -1.31
CA PHE A 30 -21.59 10.00 -0.74
C PHE A 30 -20.83 8.66 -0.79
N PHE A 31 -19.51 8.73 -0.95
CA PHE A 31 -18.59 7.63 -0.63
C PHE A 31 -18.27 7.59 0.86
N ASP A 32 -18.21 6.38 1.42
CA ASP A 32 -17.90 6.16 2.83
C ASP A 32 -16.39 6.23 3.09
N VAL A 33 -15.60 5.64 2.19
CA VAL A 33 -14.14 5.56 2.33
C VAL A 33 -13.41 5.57 0.98
N LEU A 34 -12.27 6.23 0.94
CA LEU A 34 -11.28 6.19 -0.15
C LEU A 34 -10.10 5.30 0.27
N LEU A 35 -9.69 4.38 -0.60
CA LEU A 35 -8.56 3.47 -0.37
C LEU A 35 -7.42 3.84 -1.33
N LEU A 36 -6.26 4.21 -0.80
CA LEU A 36 -5.07 4.56 -1.59
C LEU A 36 -4.02 3.44 -1.49
N CYS A 37 -3.64 2.88 -2.64
CA CYS A 37 -2.76 1.73 -2.73
C CYS A 37 -1.26 2.07 -2.71
N GLY A 38 -0.88 3.32 -2.41
CA GLY A 38 0.50 3.72 -2.14
C GLY A 38 1.02 4.81 -3.07
N ASP A 39 2.34 5.04 -2.98
CA ASP A 39 3.01 6.22 -3.54
C ASP A 39 2.26 7.51 -3.21
N PHE A 40 1.84 7.61 -1.94
CA PHE A 40 1.03 8.70 -1.42
C PHE A 40 1.83 10.00 -1.27
N GLN A 41 3.13 9.87 -0.94
CA GLN A 41 4.05 10.98 -0.73
C GLN A 41 3.60 11.90 0.42
N ALA A 42 3.55 11.36 1.65
CA ALA A 42 3.21 12.10 2.87
C ALA A 42 4.26 13.15 3.31
N ILE A 43 4.70 14.03 2.41
CA ILE A 43 5.77 15.01 2.64
C ILE A 43 5.19 16.20 3.44
N ARG A 44 5.58 16.35 4.71
CA ARG A 44 5.06 17.43 5.58
C ARG A 44 5.72 18.75 5.30
N ASN A 45 7.01 18.72 4.95
CA ASN A 45 7.84 19.89 4.67
C ASN A 45 9.05 19.50 3.81
N HIS A 46 9.87 20.49 3.45
CA HIS A 46 11.04 20.29 2.60
C HIS A 46 12.12 19.37 3.19
N ALA A 47 12.20 19.21 4.52
CA ALA A 47 13.18 18.34 5.15
C ALA A 47 12.84 16.85 4.96
N ASP A 48 11.55 16.51 4.77
CA ASP A 48 11.10 15.15 4.44
C ASP A 48 11.49 14.74 3.00
N LEU A 49 11.83 15.69 2.11
CA LEU A 49 12.33 15.38 0.76
C LEU A 49 13.68 14.67 0.74
N HIS A 50 14.38 14.61 1.88
CA HIS A 50 15.56 13.77 2.05
C HIS A 50 15.23 12.30 2.30
N SER A 51 13.96 11.98 2.63
CA SER A 51 13.49 10.64 3.01
C SER A 51 12.61 9.97 1.96
N ILE A 52 12.53 10.55 0.76
CA ILE A 52 11.82 9.99 -0.39
C ILE A 52 12.81 9.45 -1.43
N ALA A 53 12.58 8.21 -1.85
CA ALA A 53 13.43 7.53 -2.83
C ALA A 53 13.04 7.91 -4.27
N VAL A 54 13.28 9.16 -4.66
CA VAL A 54 13.14 9.63 -6.05
C VAL A 54 14.38 10.40 -6.50
N PRO A 55 14.70 10.40 -7.80
CA PRO A 55 15.74 11.26 -8.36
C PRO A 55 15.53 12.72 -7.96
N ASP A 56 16.62 13.44 -7.66
CA ASP A 56 16.59 14.81 -7.12
C ASP A 56 15.71 15.77 -7.94
N LYS A 57 15.69 15.63 -9.27
CA LYS A 57 14.90 16.47 -10.18
C LYS A 57 13.38 16.29 -10.04
N TYR A 58 12.91 15.19 -9.46
CA TYR A 58 11.50 14.88 -9.27
C TYR A 58 11.02 15.10 -7.84
N ARG A 59 11.90 15.55 -6.94
CA ARG A 59 11.53 15.86 -5.55
C ARG A 59 10.66 17.10 -5.52
N GLN A 60 9.42 16.92 -5.09
CA GLN A 60 8.44 17.98 -4.95
C GLN A 60 7.61 17.78 -3.68
N LEU A 61 7.11 18.89 -3.14
CA LEU A 61 6.34 18.88 -1.89
C LEU A 61 4.94 18.24 -2.05
N GLY A 62 4.37 18.31 -3.26
CA GLY A 62 3.00 17.86 -3.55
C GLY A 62 1.94 18.64 -2.77
N ASP A 63 0.74 18.04 -2.66
CA ASP A 63 -0.40 18.67 -1.99
C ASP A 63 -0.48 18.36 -0.48
N PHE A 64 0.08 17.22 -0.05
CA PHE A 64 -0.17 16.66 1.28
C PHE A 64 0.13 17.61 2.44
N TRP A 65 1.19 18.41 2.35
CA TRP A 65 1.57 19.36 3.40
C TRP A 65 0.42 20.32 3.79
N GLN A 66 -0.49 20.65 2.86
CA GLN A 66 -1.64 21.52 3.12
C GLN A 66 -2.67 20.83 4.03
N TYR A 67 -2.85 19.53 3.85
CA TYR A 67 -3.72 18.70 4.70
C TYR A 67 -3.10 18.49 6.08
N TYR A 68 -1.79 18.23 6.11
CA TYR A 68 -1.02 18.10 7.35
C TYR A 68 -1.05 19.39 8.19
N ALA A 69 -0.86 20.55 7.55
CA ALA A 69 -0.84 21.86 8.19
C ALA A 69 -2.24 22.38 8.58
N GLY A 70 -3.31 21.70 8.19
CA GLY A 70 -4.69 22.12 8.44
C GLY A 70 -5.20 23.25 7.53
N VAL A 71 -4.48 23.57 6.45
CA VAL A 71 -4.94 24.50 5.40
C VAL A 71 -6.09 23.88 4.62
N LYS A 72 -6.03 22.57 4.38
CA LYS A 72 -7.09 21.77 3.77
C LYS A 72 -7.48 20.62 4.70
N ARG A 73 -8.65 20.03 4.44
CA ARG A 73 -9.14 18.85 5.14
C ARG A 73 -9.63 17.83 4.11
N ALA A 74 -9.26 16.56 4.29
CA ALA A 74 -9.76 15.50 3.43
C ALA A 74 -11.29 15.36 3.60
N PRO A 75 -12.06 15.31 2.50
CA PRO A 75 -13.52 15.40 2.55
C PRO A 75 -14.20 14.12 3.09
N LEU A 76 -13.51 12.99 3.10
CA LEU A 76 -13.98 11.68 3.55
C LEU A 76 -12.84 10.88 4.20
N LEU A 77 -13.19 9.81 4.91
CA LEU A 77 -12.21 8.87 5.45
C LEU A 77 -11.35 8.31 4.32
N THR A 78 -10.04 8.44 4.43
CA THR A 78 -9.08 7.98 3.43
C THR A 78 -8.09 7.05 4.11
N LEU A 79 -8.09 5.78 3.72
CA LEU A 79 -7.12 4.79 4.19
C LEU A 79 -5.96 4.70 3.21
N VAL A 80 -4.74 4.69 3.74
CA VAL A 80 -3.49 4.74 2.97
C VAL A 80 -2.59 3.58 3.36
N ILE A 81 -1.97 2.93 2.38
CA ILE A 81 -0.76 2.12 2.56
C ILE A 81 0.43 2.83 1.90
N GLY A 82 1.65 2.47 2.25
CA GLY A 82 2.85 3.05 1.66
C GLY A 82 3.27 2.33 0.38
N GLY A 83 3.78 3.07 -0.60
CA GLY A 83 4.50 2.53 -1.76
C GLY A 83 6.01 2.62 -1.61
N ASN A 84 6.73 2.80 -2.72
CA ASN A 84 8.18 3.02 -2.74
C ASN A 84 8.56 4.51 -2.83
N HIS A 85 7.64 5.39 -3.24
CA HIS A 85 7.84 6.83 -3.25
C HIS A 85 7.13 7.48 -2.06
N GLU A 86 7.70 7.31 -0.88
CA GLU A 86 7.10 7.83 0.36
C GLU A 86 8.04 8.73 1.13
N ALA A 87 7.46 9.61 1.95
CA ALA A 87 8.15 10.26 3.07
C ALA A 87 8.46 9.19 4.13
N SER A 88 9.44 8.31 3.87
CA SER A 88 9.64 7.08 4.63
C SER A 88 9.94 7.33 6.10
N ASN A 89 10.48 8.49 6.44
CA ASN A 89 10.65 8.94 7.81
C ASN A 89 9.32 9.14 8.53
N TYR A 90 8.36 9.85 7.93
CA TYR A 90 7.06 10.09 8.53
C TYR A 90 6.18 8.84 8.55
N MET A 91 6.25 8.02 7.49
CA MET A 91 5.57 6.71 7.48
C MET A 91 6.11 5.80 8.60
N HIS A 92 7.43 5.83 8.86
CA HIS A 92 8.04 5.06 9.95
C HIS A 92 7.60 5.54 11.33
N GLU A 93 7.40 6.84 11.54
CA GLU A 93 6.84 7.39 12.80
C GLU A 93 5.49 6.75 13.17
N LEU A 94 4.71 6.34 12.17
CA LEU A 94 3.38 5.71 12.27
C LEU A 94 3.43 4.22 11.90
N TYR A 95 4.50 3.50 12.30
CA TYR A 95 4.73 2.08 11.98
C TYR A 95 3.51 1.17 12.21
N TYR A 96 2.76 1.38 13.30
CA TYR A 96 1.55 0.61 13.68
C TYR A 96 0.24 1.18 13.09
N GLY A 97 0.34 2.21 12.26
CA GLY A 97 -0.78 2.97 11.73
C GLY A 97 -1.16 4.18 12.60
N GLY A 98 -1.85 5.14 11.98
CA GLY A 98 -2.34 6.35 12.62
C GLY A 98 -2.71 7.44 11.61
N TRP A 99 -3.21 8.57 12.11
CA TRP A 99 -3.63 9.68 11.28
C TRP A 99 -2.41 10.44 10.73
N LEU A 100 -2.28 10.47 9.39
CA LEU A 100 -1.34 11.32 8.67
C LEU A 100 -1.79 12.79 8.66
N ALA A 101 -3.11 12.99 8.62
CA ALA A 101 -3.79 14.27 8.70
C ALA A 101 -5.25 14.00 9.09
N PRO A 102 -6.07 15.01 9.43
CA PRO A 102 -7.49 14.79 9.70
C PRO A 102 -8.18 14.07 8.53
N ASN A 103 -8.87 12.97 8.83
CA ASN A 103 -9.53 12.03 7.89
C ASN A 103 -8.58 11.22 6.96
N ILE A 104 -7.26 11.30 7.10
CA ILE A 104 -6.29 10.49 6.34
C ILE A 104 -5.58 9.55 7.32
N TYR A 105 -5.83 8.25 7.23
CA TYR A 105 -5.28 7.24 8.12
C TYR A 105 -4.34 6.30 7.39
N PHE A 106 -3.09 6.22 7.83
CA PHE A 106 -2.12 5.25 7.37
C PHE A 106 -2.31 3.93 8.12
N LEU A 107 -2.40 2.80 7.39
CA LEU A 107 -2.56 1.48 7.99
C LEU A 107 -1.28 0.96 8.68
N GLY A 108 -0.14 1.62 8.51
CA GLY A 108 1.15 1.17 9.03
C GLY A 108 1.92 0.33 8.01
N GLN A 109 3.03 -0.25 8.44
CA GLN A 109 3.78 -1.17 7.57
C GLN A 109 2.99 -2.44 7.22
N ALA A 110 2.15 -2.86 8.15
CA ALA A 110 1.02 -3.75 7.93
C ALA A 110 -0.06 -3.38 8.94
N GLY A 111 -1.33 -3.54 8.58
CA GLY A 111 -2.46 -3.15 9.42
C GLY A 111 -3.77 -3.81 9.01
N CYS A 112 -4.73 -3.82 9.95
CA CYS A 112 -6.10 -4.25 9.70
C CYS A 112 -7.07 -3.48 10.59
N VAL A 113 -8.13 -2.96 9.97
CA VAL A 113 -9.14 -2.07 10.59
C VAL A 113 -10.54 -2.44 10.12
N GLU A 114 -11.53 -1.97 10.86
CA GLU A 114 -12.95 -2.10 10.51
C GLU A 114 -13.51 -0.75 10.09
N VAL A 115 -14.12 -0.69 8.91
CA VAL A 115 -14.84 0.49 8.40
C VAL A 115 -16.27 0.06 8.10
N GLY A 116 -17.25 0.58 8.84
CA GLY A 116 -18.62 0.06 8.78
C GLY A 116 -18.67 -1.43 9.09
N ASP A 117 -19.07 -2.25 8.12
CA ASP A 117 -19.11 -3.71 8.19
C ASP A 117 -17.96 -4.40 7.43
N LEU A 118 -16.99 -3.64 6.93
CA LEU A 118 -15.85 -4.13 6.15
C LEU A 118 -14.61 -4.31 7.03
N ILE A 119 -13.95 -5.46 6.89
CA ILE A 119 -12.61 -5.69 7.42
C ILE A 119 -11.59 -5.43 6.31
N ILE A 120 -10.78 -4.38 6.49
CA ILE A 120 -9.81 -3.91 5.50
C ILE A 120 -8.40 -4.11 6.05
N SER A 121 -7.60 -4.90 5.35
CA SER A 121 -6.19 -5.10 5.67
C SER A 121 -5.29 -4.43 4.63
N GLY A 122 -4.09 -4.05 5.04
CA GLY A 122 -3.12 -3.41 4.17
C GLY A 122 -1.70 -3.84 4.48
N ILE A 123 -0.87 -3.90 3.44
CA ILE A 123 0.57 -4.10 3.54
C ILE A 123 1.30 -3.08 2.68
N SER A 124 2.24 -2.38 3.30
CA SER A 124 3.01 -1.32 2.64
C SER A 124 4.26 -1.86 1.97
N GLY A 125 4.71 -1.16 0.94
CA GLY A 125 5.99 -1.37 0.31
C GLY A 125 6.00 -2.30 -0.90
N ILE A 126 7.22 -2.59 -1.36
CA ILE A 126 7.50 -3.50 -2.48
C ILE A 126 8.44 -4.63 -2.04
N TYR A 127 8.43 -5.74 -2.77
CA TYR A 127 9.28 -6.87 -2.44
C TYR A 127 10.67 -6.78 -3.08
N LYS A 128 11.71 -6.94 -2.26
CA LYS A 128 13.08 -7.23 -2.72
C LYS A 128 13.64 -8.41 -1.91
N LYS A 129 14.04 -9.46 -2.62
CA LYS A 129 14.46 -10.75 -2.04
C LYS A 129 15.56 -10.62 -0.98
N HIS A 130 16.54 -9.74 -1.19
CA HIS A 130 17.70 -9.60 -0.31
C HIS A 130 17.38 -8.95 1.03
N ASP A 131 16.29 -8.17 1.13
CA ASP A 131 15.87 -7.52 2.36
C ASP A 131 14.69 -8.23 3.06
N TYR A 132 13.95 -9.10 2.36
CA TYR A 132 12.73 -9.72 2.86
C TYR A 132 12.90 -10.42 4.22
N PHE A 133 14.03 -11.10 4.43
CA PHE A 133 14.34 -11.84 5.66
C PHE A 133 15.12 -11.02 6.70
N ARG A 134 15.35 -9.72 6.46
CA ARG A 134 16.04 -8.83 7.40
C ARG A 134 15.05 -8.24 8.43
N GLY A 135 15.57 -7.66 9.50
CA GLY A 135 14.78 -6.77 10.35
C GLY A 135 14.70 -5.36 9.75
N ARG A 136 14.27 -4.38 10.56
CA ARG A 136 14.15 -2.97 10.18
C ARG A 136 15.23 -2.13 10.85
N TYR A 137 16.41 -2.14 10.25
CA TYR A 137 17.62 -1.54 10.81
C TYR A 137 17.88 -0.11 10.33
N GLU A 138 17.06 0.38 9.40
CA GLU A 138 17.22 1.67 8.76
C GLU A 138 17.10 2.78 9.81
N ALA A 139 18.03 3.73 9.82
CA ALA A 139 18.09 4.78 10.83
C ALA A 139 18.21 6.17 10.18
N GLN A 140 17.47 7.14 10.70
CA GLN A 140 17.56 8.51 10.22
C GLN A 140 18.82 9.22 10.74
N PRO A 141 19.48 10.06 9.92
CA PRO A 141 19.17 10.35 8.52
C PRO A 141 19.54 9.17 7.61
N TYR A 142 18.63 8.82 6.69
CA TYR A 142 18.83 7.67 5.81
C TYR A 142 19.96 7.91 4.82
N ASN A 143 20.83 6.91 4.67
CA ASN A 143 21.74 6.83 3.54
C ASN A 143 20.99 6.33 2.27
N LYS A 144 21.68 6.24 1.12
CA LYS A 144 21.07 5.80 -0.14
C LYS A 144 20.48 4.37 -0.09
N SER A 145 21.11 3.47 0.65
CA SER A 145 20.64 2.09 0.83
C SER A 145 19.41 2.07 1.74
N ASP A 146 19.47 2.76 2.89
CA ASP A 146 18.36 2.86 3.84
C ASP A 146 17.11 3.45 3.18
N LEU A 147 17.28 4.46 2.31
CA LEU A 147 16.17 5.07 1.56
C LEU A 147 15.39 4.06 0.72
N ARG A 148 16.06 3.01 0.23
CA ARG A 148 15.43 1.95 -0.57
C ARG A 148 14.91 0.84 0.33
N SER A 149 15.73 0.38 1.28
CA SER A 149 15.37 -0.75 2.12
C SER A 149 14.22 -0.45 3.08
N VAL A 150 14.04 0.78 3.54
CA VAL A 150 13.02 1.16 4.54
C VAL A 150 11.58 0.80 4.12
N TYR A 151 11.25 0.92 2.83
CA TYR A 151 9.94 0.58 2.29
C TYR A 151 9.86 -0.84 1.74
N HIS A 152 10.94 -1.62 1.76
CA HIS A 152 10.86 -3.01 1.32
C HIS A 152 10.01 -3.83 2.31
N THR A 153 9.15 -4.69 1.79
CA THR A 153 8.31 -5.60 2.59
C THR A 153 9.19 -6.58 3.36
N ARG A 154 8.80 -6.92 4.61
CA ARG A 154 9.53 -7.86 5.49
C ARG A 154 8.70 -9.10 5.78
N VAL A 155 9.36 -10.23 5.99
CA VAL A 155 8.73 -11.50 6.42
C VAL A 155 7.91 -11.34 7.70
N TYR A 156 8.35 -10.46 8.60
CA TYR A 156 7.63 -10.12 9.84
C TYR A 156 6.23 -9.55 9.56
N ASP A 157 6.10 -8.68 8.56
CA ASP A 157 4.83 -8.02 8.22
C ASP A 157 3.85 -9.02 7.58
N ILE A 158 4.36 -9.87 6.69
CA ILE A 158 3.60 -10.97 6.06
C ILE A 158 3.12 -11.99 7.10
N ALA A 159 4.00 -12.40 8.01
CA ALA A 159 3.67 -13.40 9.03
C ALA A 159 2.56 -12.93 9.96
N ARG A 160 2.55 -11.64 10.34
CA ARG A 160 1.45 -11.06 11.13
C ARG A 160 0.13 -11.13 10.37
N LEU A 161 0.10 -10.69 9.11
CA LEU A 161 -1.14 -10.69 8.34
C LEU A 161 -1.66 -12.12 8.08
N LYS A 162 -0.78 -13.12 7.85
CA LYS A 162 -1.17 -14.53 7.66
C LYS A 162 -1.94 -15.13 8.85
N LEU A 163 -1.86 -14.53 10.03
CA LEU A 163 -2.58 -14.97 11.23
C LEU A 163 -4.00 -14.41 11.33
N LEU A 164 -4.40 -13.50 10.44
CA LEU A 164 -5.76 -12.95 10.45
C LEU A 164 -6.79 -14.04 10.14
N PRO A 165 -7.89 -14.12 10.91
CA PRO A 165 -8.93 -15.11 10.66
C PRO A 165 -9.76 -14.80 9.42
N LYS A 166 -9.95 -13.51 9.13
CA LYS A 166 -10.73 -13.01 7.99
C LYS A 166 -10.26 -11.60 7.61
N THR A 167 -10.38 -11.29 6.32
CA THR A 167 -10.36 -9.94 5.78
C THR A 167 -11.24 -9.90 4.54
N ASP A 168 -11.96 -8.80 4.32
CA ASP A 168 -12.84 -8.65 3.15
C ASP A 168 -12.08 -8.02 1.98
N ILE A 169 -11.28 -6.98 2.28
CA ILE A 169 -10.46 -6.24 1.32
C ILE A 169 -8.99 -6.30 1.76
N VAL A 170 -8.06 -6.49 0.82
CA VAL A 170 -6.62 -6.34 1.03
C VAL A 170 -6.05 -5.29 0.09
N LEU A 171 -5.27 -4.37 0.64
CA LEU A 171 -4.49 -3.39 -0.10
C LEU A 171 -3.01 -3.79 -0.10
N SER A 172 -2.36 -3.77 -1.26
CA SER A 172 -0.91 -3.85 -1.39
C SER A 172 -0.43 -2.89 -2.46
N HIS A 173 0.78 -2.35 -2.34
CA HIS A 173 1.30 -1.51 -3.42
C HIS A 173 1.70 -2.35 -4.63
N ASP A 174 2.60 -3.31 -4.40
CA ASP A 174 3.01 -4.30 -5.39
C ASP A 174 1.92 -5.37 -5.62
N TRP A 175 2.00 -6.07 -6.75
CA TRP A 175 1.02 -7.10 -7.13
C TRP A 175 1.38 -8.45 -6.48
N PRO A 176 0.41 -9.30 -6.14
CA PRO A 176 0.67 -10.71 -5.89
C PRO A 176 1.34 -11.33 -7.11
N ASN A 177 2.46 -12.02 -6.91
CA ASN A 177 3.19 -12.64 -8.02
C ASN A 177 2.28 -13.59 -8.82
N THR A 178 2.43 -13.59 -10.15
CA THR A 178 1.65 -14.37 -11.13
C THR A 178 0.16 -14.03 -11.25
N ILE A 179 -0.34 -12.98 -10.58
CA ILE A 179 -1.75 -12.59 -10.67
C ILE A 179 -2.17 -12.22 -12.10
N GLU A 180 -1.23 -11.80 -12.94
CA GLU A 180 -1.45 -11.48 -14.33
C GLU A 180 -1.86 -12.68 -15.19
N LEU A 181 -1.59 -13.90 -14.74
CA LEU A 181 -2.04 -15.15 -15.38
C LEU A 181 -3.52 -15.44 -15.13
N HIS A 182 -4.17 -14.68 -14.23
CA HIS A 182 -5.57 -14.81 -13.84
C HIS A 182 -6.48 -13.74 -14.46
N GLY A 183 -5.97 -13.00 -15.45
CA GLY A 183 -6.69 -11.98 -16.22
C GLY A 183 -6.30 -12.00 -17.70
N ASP A 184 -6.41 -10.87 -18.38
CA ASP A 184 -6.04 -10.74 -19.80
C ASP A 184 -4.55 -10.40 -19.95
N THR A 185 -3.70 -11.42 -19.81
CA THR A 185 -2.24 -11.28 -19.92
C THR A 185 -1.80 -10.73 -21.28
N GLN A 186 -2.51 -11.07 -22.36
CA GLN A 186 -2.18 -10.61 -23.71
C GLN A 186 -2.41 -9.10 -23.86
N LYS A 187 -3.52 -8.60 -23.32
CA LYS A 187 -3.77 -7.15 -23.26
C LYS A 187 -2.73 -6.44 -22.40
N LEU A 188 -2.33 -7.03 -21.27
CA LEU A 188 -1.29 -6.46 -20.41
C LEU A 188 0.05 -6.33 -21.16
N ILE A 189 0.52 -7.40 -21.79
CA ILE A 189 1.77 -7.39 -22.58
C ILE A 189 1.66 -6.40 -23.75
N LYS A 190 0.51 -6.32 -24.42
CA LYS A 190 0.32 -5.34 -25.49
C LYS A 190 0.44 -3.90 -24.99
N GLN A 191 -0.04 -3.61 -23.78
CA GLN A 191 0.07 -2.29 -23.17
C GLN A 191 1.46 -2.01 -22.59
N LYS A 192 2.10 -3.04 -22.03
CA LYS A 192 3.40 -2.98 -21.36
C LYS A 192 4.29 -4.15 -21.83
N PRO A 193 4.91 -4.06 -23.03
CA PRO A 193 5.64 -5.18 -23.63
C PRO A 193 6.82 -5.71 -22.81
N PHE A 194 7.44 -4.86 -22.00
CA PHE A 194 8.57 -5.21 -21.13
C PHE A 194 8.19 -6.21 -20.02
N PHE A 195 6.90 -6.35 -19.67
CA PHE A 195 6.47 -7.41 -18.75
C PHE A 195 6.55 -8.81 -19.37
N ALA A 196 6.69 -8.97 -20.68
CA ALA A 196 6.69 -10.29 -21.32
C ALA A 196 7.72 -11.25 -20.72
N ASP A 197 8.93 -10.77 -20.41
CA ASP A 197 9.98 -11.61 -19.82
C ASP A 197 9.73 -11.92 -18.34
N GLU A 198 9.27 -10.95 -17.56
CA GLU A 198 8.93 -11.17 -16.15
C GLU A 198 7.76 -12.16 -15.99
N ILE A 199 6.76 -12.05 -16.86
CA ILE A 199 5.61 -12.96 -16.91
C ILE A 199 6.07 -14.37 -17.31
N ARG A 200 6.89 -14.48 -18.36
CA ARG A 200 7.44 -15.76 -18.83
C ARG A 200 8.29 -16.45 -17.75
N THR A 201 8.99 -15.68 -16.92
CA THR A 201 9.85 -16.19 -15.85
C THR A 201 9.15 -16.27 -14.48
N HIS A 202 7.87 -15.90 -14.41
CA HIS A 202 7.08 -15.84 -13.16
C HIS A 202 7.71 -14.96 -12.08
N THR A 203 8.34 -13.86 -12.48
CA THR A 203 9.02 -12.91 -11.57
C THR A 203 8.26 -11.60 -11.39
N LEU A 204 7.20 -11.34 -12.18
CA LEU A 204 6.38 -10.15 -12.04
C LEU A 204 5.65 -10.14 -10.68
N GLY A 205 5.80 -9.07 -9.91
CA GLY A 205 5.19 -8.88 -8.60
C GLY A 205 5.85 -9.64 -7.46
N SER A 206 5.14 -9.74 -6.34
CA SER A 206 5.67 -10.16 -5.04
C SER A 206 5.26 -11.59 -4.65
N PRO A 207 6.21 -12.54 -4.57
CA PRO A 207 5.95 -13.89 -4.07
C PRO A 207 5.29 -13.95 -2.69
N PRO A 208 5.71 -13.17 -1.67
CA PRO A 208 5.05 -13.23 -0.37
C PRO A 208 3.61 -12.68 -0.40
N LEU A 209 3.27 -11.80 -1.33
CA LEU A 209 1.88 -11.36 -1.51
C LEU A 209 1.01 -12.45 -2.13
N LEU A 210 1.54 -13.29 -3.02
CA LEU A 210 0.83 -14.48 -3.50
C LEU A 210 0.53 -15.45 -2.35
N GLU A 211 1.52 -15.71 -1.48
CA GLU A 211 1.29 -16.51 -0.28
C GLU A 211 0.19 -15.92 0.61
N LEU A 212 0.19 -14.60 0.77
CA LEU A 212 -0.79 -13.89 1.59
C LEU A 212 -2.20 -13.94 0.96
N LEU A 213 -2.31 -13.76 -0.35
CA LEU A 213 -3.55 -13.92 -1.12
C LEU A 213 -4.15 -15.32 -0.92
N GLN A 214 -3.32 -16.37 -1.03
CA GLN A 214 -3.74 -17.76 -0.83
C GLN A 214 -4.14 -18.08 0.62
N ALA A 215 -3.49 -17.44 1.60
CA ALA A 215 -3.77 -17.64 3.01
C ALA A 215 -5.08 -16.94 3.45
N LEU A 216 -5.23 -15.65 3.10
CA LEU A 216 -6.34 -14.81 3.54
C LEU A 216 -7.61 -14.96 2.70
N LYS A 217 -7.42 -15.26 1.41
CA LYS A 217 -8.50 -15.47 0.43
C LYS A 217 -9.53 -14.33 0.40
N PRO A 218 -9.15 -13.04 0.45
CA PRO A 218 -10.11 -11.94 0.52
C PRO A 218 -11.12 -11.97 -0.62
N SER A 219 -12.28 -11.36 -0.47
CA SER A 219 -13.19 -11.17 -1.60
C SER A 219 -12.61 -10.18 -2.62
N PHE A 220 -11.87 -9.16 -2.15
CA PHE A 220 -11.28 -8.14 -3.01
C PHE A 220 -9.81 -7.85 -2.65
N TRP A 221 -8.98 -7.71 -3.68
CA TRP A 221 -7.58 -7.31 -3.56
C TRP A 221 -7.30 -6.12 -4.48
N CYS A 222 -6.72 -5.05 -3.94
CA CYS A 222 -6.37 -3.85 -4.69
C CYS A 222 -4.85 -3.63 -4.71
N SER A 223 -4.30 -3.33 -5.88
CA SER A 223 -2.88 -3.01 -6.06
C SER A 223 -2.61 -1.81 -6.96
N ALA A 224 -1.35 -1.39 -7.02
CA ALA A 224 -0.90 -0.23 -7.80
C ALA A 224 0.48 -0.52 -8.43
N HIS A 225 1.44 0.39 -8.28
CA HIS A 225 2.86 0.29 -8.65
C HIS A 225 3.18 0.20 -10.15
N LEU A 226 2.56 -0.72 -10.87
CA LEU A 226 2.88 -1.02 -12.28
C LEU A 226 2.26 -0.03 -13.29
N HIS A 227 1.56 1.00 -12.79
CA HIS A 227 1.00 2.11 -13.58
C HIS A 227 0.13 1.64 -14.75
N VAL A 228 -0.65 0.59 -14.54
CA VAL A 228 -1.56 0.00 -15.52
C VAL A 228 -2.81 -0.53 -14.83
N ARG A 229 -3.97 -0.27 -15.43
CA ARG A 229 -5.20 -0.93 -15.00
C ARG A 229 -5.15 -2.40 -15.36
N PHE A 230 -5.41 -3.26 -14.40
CA PHE A 230 -5.53 -4.69 -14.64
C PHE A 230 -6.59 -5.33 -13.74
N ASP A 231 -7.37 -6.23 -14.32
CA ASP A 231 -8.46 -6.93 -13.67
C ASP A 231 -8.20 -8.44 -13.76
N ALA A 232 -8.33 -9.15 -12.64
CA ALA A 232 -8.15 -10.60 -12.60
C ALA A 232 -9.10 -11.27 -11.60
N THR A 233 -9.31 -12.58 -11.77
CA THR A 233 -10.05 -13.41 -10.82
C THR A 233 -9.19 -14.59 -10.37
N PHE A 234 -8.75 -14.55 -9.13
CA PHE A 234 -7.96 -15.61 -8.53
C PHE A 234 -8.88 -16.68 -7.91
N HIS A 235 -8.79 -17.92 -8.38
CA HIS A 235 -9.60 -19.03 -7.87
C HIS A 235 -8.84 -19.81 -6.80
N HIS A 236 -9.37 -19.83 -5.58
CA HIS A 236 -8.74 -20.53 -4.46
C HIS A 236 -8.95 -22.04 -4.52
N GLY A 237 -7.92 -22.80 -4.16
CA GLY A 237 -8.03 -24.26 -4.04
C GLY A 237 -8.00 -25.03 -5.36
N GLN A 238 -7.81 -24.37 -6.50
CA GLN A 238 -7.35 -25.04 -7.72
C GLN A 238 -5.87 -25.38 -7.54
N ALA A 239 -5.50 -26.64 -7.79
CA ALA A 239 -4.09 -26.99 -7.95
C ALA A 239 -3.55 -26.12 -9.09
N HIS A 240 -2.37 -25.52 -8.89
CA HIS A 240 -1.71 -24.69 -9.90
C HIS A 240 -1.88 -25.33 -11.28
N LEU A 241 -2.30 -24.53 -12.26
CA LEU A 241 -2.18 -24.93 -13.66
C LEU A 241 -0.73 -25.36 -13.86
N ASP A 242 -0.51 -26.66 -14.10
CA ASP A 242 0.82 -27.18 -14.37
C ASP A 242 1.41 -26.37 -15.53
N PRO A 243 2.56 -25.71 -15.36
CA PRO A 243 3.15 -24.80 -16.35
C PRO A 243 3.53 -25.49 -17.68
N THR A 244 3.41 -26.81 -17.76
CA THR A 244 3.63 -27.63 -18.95
C THR A 244 2.37 -27.88 -19.79
N SER A 245 1.20 -27.37 -19.39
CA SER A 245 -0.09 -27.68 -20.03
C SER A 245 -0.63 -26.62 -20.99
N VAL A 246 0.16 -25.58 -21.32
CA VAL A 246 -0.20 -24.67 -22.43
C VAL A 246 -0.05 -25.46 -23.75
N PRO A 247 -1.11 -25.64 -24.55
CA PRO A 247 -0.98 -26.29 -25.84
C PRO A 247 -0.08 -25.41 -26.72
N ALA A 248 1.07 -25.95 -27.14
CA ALA A 248 2.01 -25.32 -28.06
C ALA A 248 1.43 -25.01 -29.46
N SER A 249 0.11 -25.13 -29.66
CA SER A 249 -0.56 -25.06 -30.96
C SER A 249 -1.30 -23.75 -31.23
N SER A 250 -1.03 -22.66 -30.50
CA SER A 250 -1.69 -21.36 -30.76
C SER A 250 -0.77 -20.13 -30.75
N LEU A 251 0.54 -20.32 -30.86
CA LEU A 251 1.47 -19.24 -31.20
C LEU A 251 1.69 -19.26 -32.72
N PRO A 252 1.37 -18.19 -33.47
CA PRO A 252 1.81 -18.07 -34.85
C PRO A 252 3.34 -17.95 -34.84
N GLY A 253 4.01 -18.93 -35.44
CA GLY A 253 5.43 -18.84 -35.73
C GLY A 253 5.68 -17.65 -36.65
N SER A 254 6.39 -16.64 -36.16
CA SER A 254 7.02 -15.63 -37.00
C SER A 254 8.43 -15.39 -36.50
N SER A 255 9.36 -15.93 -37.28
CA SER A 255 10.77 -15.59 -37.26
C SER A 255 10.94 -14.11 -37.57
N TYR A 256 11.26 -13.29 -36.56
CA TYR A 256 11.85 -11.98 -36.77
C TYR A 256 13.38 -12.12 -36.84
N PRO A 257 14.03 -11.80 -37.97
CA PRO A 257 15.46 -11.57 -37.99
C PRO A 257 15.70 -10.10 -37.62
N GLY A 258 16.26 -9.85 -36.44
CA GLY A 258 16.66 -8.51 -35.99
C GLY A 258 17.83 -8.62 -35.01
N PRO A 259 18.78 -7.66 -35.00
CA PRO A 259 20.06 -7.80 -34.32
C PRO A 259 19.87 -7.80 -32.79
N GLY A 260 20.81 -8.45 -32.09
CA GLY A 260 20.85 -8.50 -30.62
C GLY A 260 20.66 -7.11 -30.03
N ILE A 261 19.62 -6.99 -29.21
CA ILE A 261 19.28 -5.78 -28.45
C ILE A 261 19.96 -5.89 -27.09
N ASP A 262 20.86 -4.96 -26.83
CA ASP A 262 21.51 -4.73 -25.55
C ASP A 262 20.46 -4.54 -24.44
N ALA A 263 20.75 -5.11 -23.28
CA ALA A 263 19.97 -5.00 -22.06
C ALA A 263 20.07 -3.57 -21.49
N ALA A 264 19.22 -2.65 -21.97
CA ALA A 264 19.04 -1.34 -21.36
C ALA A 264 17.79 -0.63 -21.92
N MET A 265 16.57 -1.10 -21.64
CA MET A 265 15.36 -0.26 -21.80
C MET A 265 14.27 -0.64 -20.78
N ALA A 266 14.35 -0.02 -19.60
CA ALA A 266 13.27 0.00 -18.62
C ALA A 266 12.08 0.86 -19.10
N ASP A 267 10.88 0.60 -18.56
CA ASP A 267 9.69 1.44 -18.78
C ASP A 267 9.97 2.90 -18.36
N PRO A 268 9.86 3.90 -19.25
CA PRO A 268 10.08 5.31 -18.88
C PRO A 268 9.10 5.83 -17.82
N ASN A 269 8.01 5.10 -17.53
CA ASN A 269 7.08 5.39 -16.43
C ASN A 269 7.35 4.61 -15.14
N GLN A 270 8.24 3.62 -15.14
CA GLN A 270 8.89 3.14 -13.94
C GLN A 270 10.16 3.95 -13.75
N ILE A 271 10.31 4.61 -12.61
CA ILE A 271 11.64 5.01 -12.19
C ILE A 271 12.32 3.70 -11.78
N SER A 272 12.93 3.00 -12.73
CA SER A 272 13.72 1.80 -12.45
C SER A 272 14.88 2.22 -11.54
N ILE A 273 14.80 1.81 -10.28
CA ILE A 273 15.87 1.98 -9.29
C ILE A 273 17.02 0.99 -9.58
N ASP A 274 16.74 -0.05 -10.38
CA ASP A 274 17.65 -1.16 -10.65
C ASP A 274 18.79 -0.75 -11.63
N ASP A 275 18.74 0.42 -12.27
CA ASP A 275 19.83 0.96 -13.13
C ASP A 275 20.98 1.61 -12.33
N PHE A 276 20.98 1.51 -11.00
CA PHE A 276 22.05 2.03 -10.13
C PHE A 276 22.64 0.96 -9.19
N ASP A 277 22.48 -0.33 -9.53
CA ASP A 277 22.95 -1.47 -8.73
C ASP A 277 24.20 -2.17 -9.29
N ASP A 278 24.96 -1.55 -10.19
CA ASP A 278 26.31 -2.00 -10.55
C ASP A 278 27.37 -1.01 -10.07
N ASP A 279 27.91 -1.29 -8.89
CA ASP A 279 29.31 -1.17 -8.47
C ASP A 279 29.33 -0.96 -6.95
N ASP A 280 29.53 -2.05 -6.19
CA ASP A 280 30.28 -2.11 -4.93
C ASP A 280 30.14 -3.50 -4.30
N ILE A 281 30.74 -4.52 -4.95
CA ILE A 281 31.16 -5.74 -4.22
C ILE A 281 32.54 -5.42 -3.65
N ASP A 282 32.58 -4.89 -2.42
CA ASP A 282 33.83 -4.84 -1.67
C ASP A 282 33.95 -6.03 -0.71
N GLY A 283 34.96 -6.84 -1.00
CA GLY A 283 35.34 -8.04 -0.27
C GLY A 283 35.88 -7.74 1.13
N ALA A 284 35.77 -8.76 1.98
CA ALA A 284 36.33 -8.79 3.31
C ALA A 284 37.87 -8.59 3.32
N PRO A 285 38.46 -8.17 4.47
CA PRO A 285 39.72 -7.45 4.51
C PRO A 285 40.94 -8.39 4.49
N VAL A 286 42.02 -7.94 3.84
CA VAL A 286 43.36 -8.49 4.07
C VAL A 286 44.38 -7.36 4.20
N SER A 287 45.07 -7.43 5.33
CA SER A 287 46.20 -6.69 5.87
C SER A 287 47.30 -6.20 4.91
N ALA A 288 47.67 -4.92 5.10
CA ALA A 288 49.00 -4.30 5.09
C ALA A 288 50.15 -4.91 4.26
N ASP A 289 50.73 -4.10 3.35
CA ASP A 289 52.14 -3.69 3.48
C ASP A 289 52.47 -2.42 2.66
N LEU A 290 53.50 -1.70 3.11
CA LEU A 290 54.01 -0.41 2.67
C LEU A 290 55.03 -0.49 1.52
N SER A 291 54.99 0.52 0.64
CA SER A 291 56.08 1.18 -0.12
C SER A 291 55.56 1.54 -1.52
N GLY A 292 55.77 2.70 -2.14
CA GLY A 292 56.63 3.85 -1.93
C GLY A 292 56.97 4.41 -3.33
N LYS A 293 56.93 5.75 -3.49
CA LYS A 293 57.49 6.60 -4.58
C LYS A 293 56.60 6.89 -5.81
N THR A 294 56.13 8.15 -5.96
CA THR A 294 56.59 9.26 -6.86
C THR A 294 56.33 8.98 -8.36
N THR A 295 55.67 9.81 -9.18
CA THR A 295 55.90 11.24 -9.51
C THR A 295 54.80 11.77 -10.48
N THR A 296 54.63 13.10 -10.50
CA THR A 296 54.29 14.01 -11.63
C THR A 296 52.88 14.07 -12.24
N ASP A 297 52.18 15.16 -11.91
CA ASP A 297 51.35 16.02 -12.80
C ASP A 297 52.29 16.99 -13.59
N PRO A 298 51.90 17.82 -14.60
CA PRO A 298 50.56 18.39 -14.86
C PRO A 298 50.13 18.63 -16.34
N SER A 299 48.88 19.12 -16.49
CA SER A 299 48.46 20.28 -17.33
C SER A 299 47.49 20.06 -18.51
N ALA A 300 46.25 20.53 -18.29
CA ALA A 300 45.39 21.46 -19.07
C ALA A 300 45.20 21.33 -20.60
N LEU A 301 43.93 21.46 -21.04
CA LEU A 301 43.38 22.35 -22.11
C LEU A 301 41.88 22.02 -22.34
N THR A 302 40.94 22.87 -21.90
CA THR A 302 40.11 23.85 -22.65
C THR A 302 39.11 23.30 -23.69
N GLY A 303 37.83 23.69 -23.56
CA GLY A 303 36.84 23.73 -24.65
C GLY A 303 35.38 23.61 -24.21
N GLU A 304 34.68 24.74 -24.08
CA GLU A 304 33.20 24.85 -23.92
C GLU A 304 32.43 24.56 -25.24
N PRO A 305 31.11 24.86 -25.37
CA PRO A 305 29.93 24.32 -24.67
C PRO A 305 28.92 23.72 -25.67
N VAL A 306 28.03 22.82 -25.25
CA VAL A 306 26.83 22.49 -26.04
C VAL A 306 25.61 22.52 -25.14
N VAL A 307 24.86 23.61 -25.30
CA VAL A 307 23.44 23.70 -25.01
C VAL A 307 22.71 22.66 -25.86
N ASN A 308 21.94 21.80 -25.23
CA ASN A 308 20.75 21.20 -25.83
C ASN A 308 19.64 21.21 -24.78
N ASP A 309 18.85 22.27 -24.90
CA ASP A 309 17.45 22.35 -24.53
C ASP A 309 16.69 21.20 -25.19
N PHE A 310 16.12 20.30 -24.39
CA PHE A 310 15.04 19.41 -24.81
C PHE A 310 14.00 19.39 -23.71
N GLY A 311 13.04 20.30 -23.86
CA GLY A 311 11.75 20.23 -23.21
C GLY A 311 10.97 18.98 -23.63
N ASP A 312 10.10 18.59 -22.71
CA ASP A 312 8.74 18.07 -22.95
C ASP A 312 8.52 17.40 -24.31
N SER A 313 8.78 16.09 -24.37
CA SER A 313 8.27 15.22 -25.42
C SER A 313 7.28 14.23 -24.82
N GLU A 314 6.04 14.67 -24.66
CA GLU A 314 4.89 13.77 -24.69
C GLU A 314 4.75 13.22 -26.12
N GLU A 315 5.02 11.92 -26.29
CA GLU A 315 4.67 11.19 -27.51
C GLU A 315 3.20 10.72 -27.46
N PRO A 316 2.51 10.61 -28.62
CA PRO A 316 1.06 10.59 -28.69
C PRO A 316 0.49 9.22 -28.33
N LEU A 317 -0.26 9.14 -27.23
CA LEU A 317 -1.02 7.94 -26.85
C LEU A 317 -2.47 8.02 -27.33
N VAL A 318 -2.93 6.89 -27.88
CA VAL A 318 -4.23 6.71 -28.51
C VAL A 318 -5.37 6.90 -27.50
N PRO A 319 -6.48 7.60 -27.83
CA PRO A 319 -7.57 7.82 -26.90
C PRO A 319 -8.21 6.49 -26.47
N VAL A 320 -8.20 6.19 -25.18
CA VAL A 320 -9.03 5.12 -24.61
C VAL A 320 -10.40 5.72 -24.29
N LYS A 321 -11.46 5.19 -24.92
CA LYS A 321 -12.83 5.55 -24.56
C LYS A 321 -13.14 4.97 -23.19
N GLU A 322 -13.56 5.83 -22.27
CA GLU A 322 -14.22 5.42 -21.03
C GLU A 322 -15.53 4.71 -21.37
N SER A 323 -15.58 3.40 -21.14
CA SER A 323 -16.82 2.65 -21.07
C SER A 323 -16.78 1.78 -19.83
N GLY A 324 -17.42 2.27 -18.77
CA GLY A 324 -17.69 1.45 -17.59
C GLY A 324 -18.52 0.24 -18.01
N THR A 325 -17.95 -0.95 -17.86
CA THR A 325 -18.69 -2.19 -17.98
C THR A 325 -18.32 -3.06 -16.79
N ALA A 326 -19.29 -3.30 -15.91
CA ALA A 326 -19.19 -4.37 -14.93
C ALA A 326 -19.07 -5.72 -15.67
N PRO A 327 -18.42 -6.75 -15.10
CA PRO A 327 -18.32 -8.06 -15.74
C PRO A 327 -19.72 -8.65 -15.94
N SER A 328 -20.09 -8.93 -17.19
CA SER A 328 -21.35 -9.61 -17.52
C SER A 328 -21.19 -11.13 -17.35
N PHE A 329 -21.91 -11.71 -16.40
CA PHE A 329 -22.07 -13.15 -16.28
C PHE A 329 -23.17 -13.64 -17.25
N ALA A 330 -22.79 -14.51 -18.18
CA ALA A 330 -23.74 -15.32 -18.94
C ALA A 330 -23.35 -16.79 -18.81
N SER A 331 -24.14 -17.54 -18.06
CA SER A 331 -24.13 -19.00 -18.04
C SER A 331 -24.74 -19.50 -19.35
N SER A 332 -23.98 -20.25 -20.15
CA SER A 332 -24.52 -21.01 -21.27
C SER A 332 -24.41 -22.50 -20.96
N ALA A 333 -25.52 -23.08 -20.50
CA ALA A 333 -25.76 -24.52 -20.57
C ALA A 333 -26.15 -24.91 -22.01
N PRO A 334 -25.68 -26.04 -22.56
CA PRO A 334 -26.28 -26.64 -23.73
C PRO A 334 -27.34 -27.67 -23.33
N ALA A 335 -28.51 -27.59 -23.96
CA ALA A 335 -29.59 -28.56 -23.87
C ALA A 335 -29.44 -29.68 -24.92
N GLU A 336 -29.44 -30.92 -24.40
CA GLU A 336 -30.05 -32.18 -24.87
C GLU A 336 -29.89 -32.72 -26.30
N THR A 337 -29.54 -34.01 -26.39
CA THR A 337 -30.39 -35.06 -26.98
C THR A 337 -30.09 -36.47 -26.39
N GLY A 338 -31.15 -37.24 -26.06
CA GLY A 338 -31.26 -38.68 -26.41
C GLY A 338 -30.94 -39.78 -25.38
N ASP A 339 -31.92 -40.08 -24.53
CA ASP A 339 -32.39 -41.38 -23.96
C ASP A 339 -31.58 -42.69 -24.16
N GLU A 340 -31.26 -43.41 -23.05
CA GLU A 340 -31.75 -44.79 -22.79
C GLU A 340 -31.37 -45.33 -21.38
N SER A 341 -32.28 -46.17 -20.87
CA SER A 341 -32.48 -46.72 -19.51
C SER A 341 -31.39 -47.59 -18.83
N LYS A 342 -31.28 -47.51 -17.48
CA LYS A 342 -31.59 -48.58 -16.46
C LYS A 342 -30.98 -48.35 -15.05
N SER A 343 -31.88 -48.27 -14.06
CA SER A 343 -31.80 -48.69 -12.64
C SER A 343 -30.47 -49.27 -12.08
N SER A 344 -29.93 -48.69 -10.99
CA SER A 344 -30.05 -49.28 -9.62
C SER A 344 -29.26 -48.53 -8.52
N ALA A 345 -29.88 -48.52 -7.33
CA ALA A 345 -29.32 -48.51 -5.97
C ALA A 345 -28.50 -47.31 -5.44
N ALA A 346 -29.04 -46.76 -4.35
CA ALA A 346 -28.48 -45.73 -3.49
C ALA A 346 -27.16 -46.12 -2.82
N THR A 347 -26.28 -45.15 -2.64
CA THR A 347 -25.40 -45.06 -1.47
C THR A 347 -25.19 -43.59 -1.16
N GLU A 348 -25.69 -43.16 0.00
CA GLU A 348 -25.46 -41.83 0.56
C GLU A 348 -23.97 -41.67 0.86
N GLN A 349 -23.31 -40.76 0.14
CA GLN A 349 -22.05 -40.16 0.58
C GLN A 349 -22.22 -38.64 0.53
N SER A 350 -22.23 -38.07 1.73
CA SER A 350 -22.12 -36.64 2.03
C SER A 350 -21.07 -35.96 1.15
N THR A 351 -21.52 -35.29 0.10
CA THR A 351 -20.71 -34.38 -0.71
C THR A 351 -20.58 -33.06 0.03
N ALA A 352 -19.43 -32.85 0.69
CA ALA A 352 -18.99 -31.51 1.03
C ALA A 352 -18.83 -30.72 -0.28
N THR A 353 -19.74 -29.79 -0.54
CA THR A 353 -19.62 -28.83 -1.64
C THR A 353 -18.34 -28.03 -1.41
N LYS A 354 -17.30 -28.31 -2.21
CA LYS A 354 -16.13 -27.43 -2.32
C LYS A 354 -16.63 -26.08 -2.83
N GLU A 355 -16.82 -25.13 -1.95
CA GLU A 355 -17.10 -23.75 -2.35
C GLU A 355 -15.89 -23.22 -3.13
N ASN A 356 -16.09 -22.94 -4.42
CA ASN A 356 -15.10 -22.30 -5.29
C ASN A 356 -14.94 -20.82 -4.89
N ARG A 357 -14.28 -20.56 -3.76
CA ARG A 357 -13.99 -19.20 -3.31
C ARG A 357 -13.03 -18.53 -4.30
N CYS A 358 -13.32 -17.28 -4.66
CA CYS A 358 -12.48 -16.49 -5.55
C CYS A 358 -12.18 -15.12 -4.94
N THR A 359 -11.08 -14.51 -5.39
CA THR A 359 -10.74 -13.12 -5.10
C THR A 359 -10.81 -12.32 -6.39
N THR A 360 -11.57 -11.23 -6.37
CA THR A 360 -11.48 -10.21 -7.41
C THR A 360 -10.20 -9.39 -7.17
N PHE A 361 -9.37 -9.27 -8.20
CA PHE A 361 -8.17 -8.44 -8.16
C PHE A 361 -8.34 -7.22 -9.08
N LEU A 362 -7.96 -6.06 -8.57
CA LEU A 362 -7.90 -4.81 -9.31
C LEU A 362 -6.56 -4.13 -9.08
N ALA A 363 -5.87 -3.79 -10.17
CA ALA A 363 -4.77 -2.84 -10.14
C ALA A 363 -5.13 -1.58 -10.91
N LEU A 364 -4.63 -0.44 -10.45
CA LEU A 364 -4.88 0.87 -11.05
C LEU A 364 -3.57 1.61 -11.38
N GLY A 365 -3.70 2.57 -12.30
CA GLY A 365 -2.60 3.42 -12.73
C GLY A 365 -2.25 4.53 -11.73
N LYS A 366 -1.26 5.35 -12.11
CA LYS A 366 -0.94 6.59 -11.40
C LYS A 366 -1.88 7.72 -11.77
N CYS A 367 -2.00 8.71 -10.88
CA CYS A 367 -2.72 9.97 -11.10
C CYS A 367 -2.11 10.79 -12.26
N ALA A 368 -2.40 10.38 -13.50
CA ALA A 368 -1.85 10.96 -14.72
C ALA A 368 -2.90 10.94 -15.85
N LYS A 369 -2.68 11.79 -16.86
CA LYS A 369 -3.54 11.83 -18.04
C LYS A 369 -3.59 10.46 -18.72
N TYR A 370 -4.77 10.09 -19.20
CA TYR A 370 -5.04 8.83 -19.91
C TYR A 370 -4.81 7.54 -19.11
N GLN A 371 -4.58 7.63 -17.80
CA GLN A 371 -4.55 6.48 -16.91
C GLN A 371 -5.85 6.36 -16.11
N THR A 372 -6.32 5.12 -15.95
CA THR A 372 -7.38 4.80 -15.00
C THR A 372 -6.76 4.60 -13.63
N PHE A 373 -6.82 5.64 -12.81
CA PHE A 373 -6.22 5.66 -11.47
C PHE A 373 -7.22 5.62 -10.33
N LEU A 374 -8.52 5.78 -10.62
CA LEU A 374 -9.58 5.85 -9.62
C LEU A 374 -10.79 5.03 -10.07
N GLU A 375 -11.31 4.19 -9.20
CA GLU A 375 -12.50 3.36 -9.43
C GLU A 375 -13.48 3.43 -8.26
N PHE A 376 -14.76 3.17 -8.55
CA PHE A 376 -15.86 3.37 -7.62
C PHE A 376 -16.74 2.13 -7.54
N PHE A 377 -17.06 1.69 -6.31
CA PHE A 377 -17.84 0.47 -6.08
C PHE A 377 -18.93 0.67 -5.03
N ASP A 378 -20.09 0.06 -5.26
CA ASP A 378 -21.09 -0.23 -4.23
C ASP A 378 -20.83 -1.65 -3.71
N ILE A 379 -20.64 -1.77 -2.39
CA ILE A 379 -20.44 -3.02 -1.68
C ILE A 379 -21.73 -3.45 -0.98
N SER A 380 -22.08 -4.71 -1.19
CA SER A 380 -23.13 -5.44 -0.46
C SER A 380 -22.58 -6.75 0.10
N ARG A 381 -23.19 -7.26 1.17
CA ARG A 381 -22.80 -8.54 1.78
C ARG A 381 -23.83 -9.61 1.45
N ASN A 382 -23.38 -10.79 1.01
CA ASN A 382 -24.27 -11.91 0.74
C ASN A 382 -24.62 -12.68 2.03
N THR A 383 -25.51 -13.66 1.91
CA THR A 383 -25.94 -14.52 3.02
C THR A 383 -24.81 -15.37 3.62
N SER A 384 -23.76 -15.65 2.83
CA SER A 384 -22.55 -16.34 3.29
C SER A 384 -21.55 -15.42 3.98
N GLY A 385 -21.83 -14.11 4.04
CA GLY A 385 -20.97 -13.11 4.67
C GLY A 385 -19.78 -12.66 3.83
N GLU A 386 -19.74 -12.97 2.53
CA GLU A 386 -18.76 -12.44 1.58
C GLU A 386 -19.27 -11.12 0.99
N ILE A 387 -18.34 -10.24 0.59
CA ILE A 387 -18.68 -8.98 -0.05
C ILE A 387 -18.81 -9.17 -1.57
N ASN A 388 -19.82 -8.53 -2.15
CA ASN A 388 -20.03 -8.40 -3.57
C ASN A 388 -19.82 -6.96 -3.99
N LEU A 389 -18.98 -6.76 -5.00
CA LEU A 389 -18.75 -5.48 -5.63
C LEU A 389 -19.73 -5.29 -6.78
N SER A 390 -20.31 -4.10 -6.88
CA SER A 390 -21.12 -3.69 -8.02
C SER A 390 -20.76 -2.28 -8.44
N ALA A 391 -21.00 -1.96 -9.72
CA ALA A 391 -20.83 -0.60 -10.20
C ALA A 391 -21.78 0.33 -9.42
N THR A 392 -21.27 1.50 -9.05
CA THR A 392 -22.06 2.52 -8.33
C THR A 392 -23.32 2.91 -9.11
N LYS A 393 -24.46 2.91 -8.43
CA LYS A 393 -25.73 3.36 -9.02
C LYS A 393 -26.03 4.82 -8.68
N ARG A 394 -26.67 5.53 -9.60
CA ARG A 394 -27.20 6.87 -9.33
C ARG A 394 -28.39 6.77 -8.37
N ALA A 395 -28.47 7.68 -7.41
CA ALA A 395 -29.60 7.76 -6.49
C ALA A 395 -30.91 8.05 -7.25
N GLU A 396 -31.99 7.36 -6.88
CA GLU A 396 -33.30 7.45 -7.53
C GLU A 396 -33.98 8.82 -7.30
N SER A 397 -33.66 9.49 -6.18
CA SER A 397 -34.02 10.88 -5.92
C SER A 397 -32.77 11.72 -5.76
N ALA A 398 -32.50 12.60 -6.73
CA ALA A 398 -31.44 13.60 -6.62
C ALA A 398 -31.86 14.69 -5.63
N ALA A 399 -31.79 14.37 -4.33
CA ALA A 399 -31.69 15.41 -3.31
C ALA A 399 -30.37 16.15 -3.53
N ASP A 400 -30.36 17.46 -3.26
CA ASP A 400 -29.14 18.24 -3.42
C ASP A 400 -28.12 17.82 -2.35
N ILE A 401 -27.19 16.93 -2.74
CA ILE A 401 -26.14 16.40 -1.88
C ILE A 401 -25.31 17.50 -1.23
N HIS A 402 -25.23 18.69 -1.85
CA HIS A 402 -24.51 19.86 -1.34
C HIS A 402 -25.13 20.44 -0.06
N THR A 403 -26.38 20.09 0.25
CA THR A 403 -27.09 20.53 1.46
C THR A 403 -27.08 19.49 2.58
N GLN A 404 -26.56 18.29 2.32
CA GLN A 404 -26.54 17.18 3.27
C GLN A 404 -25.19 17.12 4.01
N GLU A 405 -25.24 16.80 5.30
CA GLU A 405 -24.04 16.47 6.06
C GLU A 405 -23.58 15.06 5.69
N ARG A 406 -22.27 14.89 5.41
CA ARG A 406 -21.70 13.59 5.09
C ARG A 406 -21.79 12.66 6.31
N PRO A 407 -22.42 11.48 6.19
CA PRO A 407 -22.36 10.48 7.25
C PRO A 407 -20.93 9.95 7.38
N LEU A 408 -20.41 9.90 8.61
CA LEU A 408 -19.11 9.29 8.88
C LEU A 408 -19.31 7.79 9.17
N PRO A 409 -18.60 6.89 8.46
CA PRO A 409 -18.67 5.48 8.78
C PRO A 409 -18.05 5.21 10.16
N THR A 410 -18.50 4.14 10.83
CA THR A 410 -17.80 3.66 12.02
C THR A 410 -16.38 3.25 11.65
N PHE A 411 -15.40 3.64 12.45
CA PHE A 411 -13.99 3.33 12.19
C PHE A 411 -13.30 2.81 13.45
N ARG A 412 -12.91 1.54 13.42
CA ARG A 412 -12.46 0.77 14.58
C ARG A 412 -11.19 -0.01 14.30
N PHE A 413 -10.44 -0.28 15.36
CA PHE A 413 -9.41 -1.31 15.32
C PHE A 413 -10.05 -2.69 15.20
N HIS A 414 -9.47 -3.54 14.35
CA HIS A 414 -9.88 -4.95 14.27
C HIS A 414 -9.28 -5.72 15.45
N LEU A 415 -10.12 -6.31 16.31
CA LEU A 415 -9.67 -6.94 17.56
C LEU A 415 -8.66 -8.08 17.34
N PRO A 416 -8.87 -9.05 16.42
CA PRO A 416 -7.87 -10.07 16.13
C PRO A 416 -6.51 -9.50 15.70
N TRP A 417 -6.50 -8.37 14.99
CA TRP A 417 -5.27 -7.71 14.58
C TRP A 417 -4.48 -7.18 15.79
N LEU A 418 -5.15 -6.55 16.76
CA LEU A 418 -4.50 -6.08 17.99
C LEU A 418 -3.84 -7.24 18.75
N ASN A 419 -4.52 -8.38 18.84
CA ASN A 419 -3.99 -9.59 19.50
C ASN A 419 -2.73 -10.10 18.78
N ILE A 420 -2.75 -10.14 17.44
CA ILE A 420 -1.59 -10.53 16.61
C ILE A 420 -0.42 -9.56 16.82
N VAL A 421 -0.67 -8.25 16.81
CA VAL A 421 0.35 -7.23 17.03
C VAL A 421 1.00 -7.43 18.41
N ARG A 422 0.19 -7.61 19.47
CA ARG A 422 0.69 -7.89 20.83
C ARG A 422 1.53 -9.17 20.88
N ALA A 423 1.01 -10.26 20.32
CA ALA A 423 1.65 -11.57 20.34
C ALA A 423 2.99 -11.60 19.62
N LEU A 424 3.11 -10.91 18.46
CA LEU A 424 4.33 -10.89 17.66
C LEU A 424 5.24 -9.70 17.95
N HIS A 425 4.86 -8.76 18.82
CA HIS A 425 5.69 -7.60 19.16
C HIS A 425 7.12 -7.97 19.60
N PRO A 426 7.36 -9.04 20.39
CA PRO A 426 8.72 -9.41 20.78
C PRO A 426 9.67 -9.67 19.59
N TRP A 427 9.14 -10.09 18.44
CA TRP A 427 9.90 -10.41 17.22
C TRP A 427 10.07 -9.22 16.26
N LEU A 428 9.55 -8.03 16.58
CA LEU A 428 9.90 -6.83 15.83
C LEU A 428 11.39 -6.52 16.02
N SER A 429 12.19 -6.79 14.98
CA SER A 429 13.63 -6.53 14.99
C SER A 429 13.93 -5.15 14.41
N LEU A 430 14.69 -4.36 15.16
CA LEU A 430 15.28 -3.10 14.70
C LEU A 430 16.77 -3.26 14.32
N THR A 431 17.17 -4.49 13.98
CA THR A 431 18.53 -4.83 13.55
C THR A 431 18.48 -5.57 12.22
N VAL A 432 19.61 -5.71 11.53
CA VAL A 432 19.67 -6.39 10.22
C VAL A 432 19.15 -7.82 10.33
N GLN A 433 19.47 -8.51 11.43
CA GLN A 433 19.04 -9.88 11.65
C GLN A 433 17.60 -9.92 12.16
N GLN A 434 16.70 -10.57 11.41
CA GLN A 434 15.37 -10.92 11.91
C GLN A 434 15.48 -12.18 12.78
N PRO A 435 15.08 -12.15 14.06
CA PRO A 435 14.94 -13.35 14.86
C PRO A 435 13.96 -14.32 14.18
N PRO A 436 14.24 -15.64 14.21
CA PRO A 436 13.34 -16.63 13.64
C PRO A 436 11.97 -16.51 14.31
N LEU A 437 10.93 -16.48 13.48
CA LEU A 437 9.55 -16.43 13.95
C LEU A 437 9.18 -17.79 14.57
N PRO A 438 8.33 -17.80 15.62
CA PRO A 438 7.92 -19.05 16.24
C PRO A 438 7.13 -19.94 15.27
N PRO A 439 7.13 -21.27 15.49
CA PRO A 439 6.25 -22.19 14.77
C PRO A 439 4.78 -21.82 14.92
N VAL A 440 3.94 -22.22 13.96
CA VAL A 440 2.51 -21.88 13.90
C VAL A 440 1.76 -22.24 15.19
N GLN A 441 2.07 -23.38 15.81
CA GLN A 441 1.42 -23.81 17.05
C GLN A 441 1.75 -22.89 18.23
N GLU A 442 3.00 -22.42 18.33
CA GLU A 442 3.41 -21.49 19.38
C GLU A 442 2.82 -20.10 19.12
N LEU A 443 2.77 -19.66 17.85
CA LEU A 443 2.11 -18.41 17.47
C LEU A 443 0.63 -18.41 17.88
N ALA A 444 -0.10 -19.49 17.60
CA ALA A 444 -1.51 -19.60 17.97
C ALA A 444 -1.73 -19.48 19.49
N ALA A 445 -0.86 -20.11 20.30
CA ALA A 445 -0.90 -19.98 21.75
C ALA A 445 -0.66 -18.52 22.21
N LYS A 446 0.33 -17.84 21.63
CA LYS A 446 0.62 -16.43 21.95
C LYS A 446 -0.51 -15.49 21.55
N VAL A 447 -1.17 -15.73 20.41
CA VAL A 447 -2.35 -14.96 20.00
C VAL A 447 -3.51 -15.18 20.99
N ALA A 448 -3.74 -16.40 21.44
CA ALA A 448 -4.77 -16.70 22.44
C ALA A 448 -4.48 -16.05 23.80
N GLU A 449 -3.21 -16.04 24.25
CA GLU A 449 -2.79 -15.30 25.45
C GLU A 449 -3.05 -13.78 25.31
N ALA A 450 -2.73 -13.21 24.15
CA ALA A 450 -2.99 -11.81 23.85
C ALA A 450 -4.49 -11.49 23.84
N GLU A 451 -5.33 -12.38 23.31
CA GLU A 451 -6.78 -12.25 23.30
C GLU A 451 -7.36 -12.20 24.72
N VAL A 452 -6.93 -13.10 25.61
CA VAL A 452 -7.34 -13.10 27.02
C VAL A 452 -6.96 -11.78 27.70
N TRP A 453 -5.74 -11.29 27.45
CA TRP A 453 -5.30 -10.01 27.99
C TRP A 453 -6.16 -8.85 27.48
N GLN A 454 -6.43 -8.79 26.17
CA GLN A 454 -7.20 -7.71 25.56
C GLN A 454 -8.65 -7.71 26.07
N GLN A 455 -9.28 -8.89 26.19
CA GLN A 455 -10.63 -9.02 26.74
C GLN A 455 -10.70 -8.50 28.18
N ALA A 456 -9.68 -8.76 29.00
CA ALA A 456 -9.61 -8.26 30.36
C ALA A 456 -9.50 -6.72 30.40
N GLN A 457 -8.67 -6.12 29.53
CA GLN A 457 -8.56 -4.66 29.45
C GLN A 457 -9.87 -4.01 29.04
N LEU A 458 -10.51 -4.50 27.97
CA LEU A 458 -11.76 -3.95 27.45
C LEU A 458 -12.93 -4.07 28.44
N THR A 459 -12.93 -5.09 29.31
CA THR A 459 -13.95 -5.26 30.35
C THR A 459 -13.73 -4.32 31.54
N SER A 460 -12.48 -3.93 31.81
CA SER A 460 -12.12 -3.05 32.93
C SER A 460 -12.36 -1.56 32.67
N GLU A 461 -12.46 -1.17 31.39
CA GLU A 461 -12.73 0.21 31.00
C GLU A 461 -14.23 0.48 30.98
N VAL A 462 -14.70 1.32 31.90
CA VAL A 462 -16.06 1.86 31.90
C VAL A 462 -16.28 2.58 30.57
N SER A 463 -17.42 2.34 29.92
CA SER A 463 -17.83 2.97 28.67
C SER A 463 -17.73 4.49 28.76
N ASP A 464 -16.62 5.05 28.30
CA ASP A 464 -16.38 6.48 28.27
C ASP A 464 -17.26 7.10 27.17
N GLY A 465 -18.20 7.96 27.56
CA GLY A 465 -18.99 8.79 26.65
C GLY A 465 -19.89 8.07 25.61
N GLY A 466 -20.11 6.76 25.72
CA GLY A 466 -20.95 6.01 24.77
C GLY A 466 -20.25 5.62 23.46
N HIS A 467 -18.93 5.77 23.36
CA HIS A 467 -18.13 5.30 22.23
C HIS A 467 -17.78 3.82 22.35
N HIS A 468 -17.61 3.13 21.22
CA HIS A 468 -17.22 1.72 21.23
C HIS A 468 -15.75 1.61 21.68
N PRO A 469 -15.37 0.60 22.49
CA PRO A 469 -14.02 0.48 23.05
C PRO A 469 -12.90 0.38 21.99
N LEU A 470 -13.24 -0.09 20.79
CA LEU A 470 -12.31 -0.21 19.67
C LEU A 470 -12.34 0.98 18.70
N ASP A 471 -13.12 2.03 18.97
CA ASP A 471 -13.15 3.21 18.10
C ASP A 471 -11.75 3.85 18.05
N VAL A 472 -11.22 4.04 16.83
CA VAL A 472 -9.86 4.56 16.63
C VAL A 472 -9.69 5.93 17.28
N ALA A 473 -10.72 6.78 17.20
CA ALA A 473 -10.73 8.14 17.75
C ALA A 473 -10.58 8.20 19.29
N ARG A 474 -10.80 7.07 19.99
CA ARG A 474 -10.58 6.95 21.43
C ARG A 474 -9.10 6.83 21.80
N VAL A 475 -8.31 6.21 20.92
CA VAL A 475 -6.90 5.90 21.16
C VAL A 475 -5.98 6.87 20.42
N GLN A 476 -6.27 7.16 19.17
CA GLN A 476 -5.42 7.97 18.31
C GLN A 476 -6.14 9.22 17.80
N ARG A 477 -5.45 10.35 17.89
CA ARG A 477 -5.86 11.63 17.30
C ARG A 477 -4.69 12.22 16.52
N PHE A 478 -4.99 12.89 15.41
CA PHE A 478 -3.95 13.55 14.62
C PHE A 478 -3.20 14.59 15.47
N VAL A 479 -1.87 14.50 15.48
CA VAL A 479 -0.98 15.48 16.09
C VAL A 479 0.17 15.75 15.12
N PRO A 480 0.39 17.01 14.71
CA PRO A 480 1.57 17.39 13.94
C PRO A 480 2.85 17.15 14.75
N THR A 481 3.74 16.28 14.25
CA THR A 481 5.07 16.00 14.82
C THR A 481 6.21 16.87 14.28
N ALA A 482 6.06 17.47 13.10
CA ALA A 482 7.06 18.30 12.43
C ALA A 482 6.46 19.65 12.01
N PRO A 483 7.27 20.71 11.87
CA PRO A 483 6.77 22.01 11.43
C PRO A 483 6.30 21.96 9.96
N PRO A 484 5.27 22.74 9.57
CA PRO A 484 4.91 22.90 8.16
C PRO A 484 6.00 23.67 7.39
N PRO A 485 5.95 23.70 6.05
CA PRO A 485 6.91 24.45 5.24
C PRO A 485 6.85 25.96 5.59
N PRO A 486 7.99 26.65 5.73
CA PRO A 486 8.00 28.10 5.93
C PRO A 486 7.33 28.83 4.76
N PRO A 487 6.50 29.87 4.99
CA PRO A 487 5.79 30.59 3.92
C PRO A 487 6.72 31.13 2.82
N GLU A 488 7.93 31.56 3.18
CA GLU A 488 8.93 32.07 2.23
C GLU A 488 9.41 30.97 1.27
N SER A 489 9.50 29.72 1.76
CA SER A 489 9.97 28.58 0.96
C SER A 489 8.99 28.18 -0.13
N LEU A 490 7.68 28.37 0.09
CA LEU A 490 6.62 28.06 -0.88
C LEU A 490 6.67 28.95 -2.14
N ARG A 491 7.31 30.12 -2.04
CA ARG A 491 7.46 31.07 -3.17
C ARG A 491 8.75 30.85 -3.97
N MET A 492 9.65 29.99 -3.49
CA MET A 492 10.94 29.74 -4.14
C MET A 492 10.77 28.79 -5.32
N LYS A 493 11.15 29.24 -6.53
CA LYS A 493 11.10 28.41 -7.75
C LYS A 493 12.09 27.24 -7.76
N LYS A 494 13.19 27.36 -7.02
CA LYS A 494 14.21 26.30 -6.86
C LYS A 494 14.74 26.36 -5.43
N LEU A 495 14.38 25.35 -4.64
CA LEU A 495 14.86 25.20 -3.28
C LEU A 495 16.12 24.31 -3.29
N ASP A 496 17.22 24.81 -2.75
CA ASP A 496 18.44 24.02 -2.60
C ASP A 496 18.32 23.12 -1.37
N LEU A 497 17.91 21.86 -1.56
CA LEU A 497 17.75 20.88 -0.49
C LEU A 497 19.02 20.66 0.33
N ARG A 498 20.21 20.92 -0.22
CA ARG A 498 21.48 20.79 0.52
C ARG A 498 21.62 21.82 1.65
N ARG A 499 20.82 22.89 1.62
CA ARG A 499 20.78 23.92 2.66
C ARG A 499 19.73 23.64 3.75
N ILE A 500 18.90 22.62 3.55
CA ILE A 500 17.85 22.23 4.48
C ILE A 500 18.28 20.91 5.11
N PRO A 501 18.49 20.84 6.42
CA PRO A 501 18.84 19.59 7.06
C PRO A 501 17.70 18.57 6.94
N PRO A 502 17.99 17.26 6.89
CA PRO A 502 16.96 16.24 6.94
C PRO A 502 16.18 16.32 8.25
N SER A 503 14.91 15.89 8.21
CA SER A 503 14.07 15.81 9.41
C SER A 503 14.75 14.91 10.45
N PRO A 504 14.79 15.29 11.74
CA PRO A 504 15.18 14.38 12.79
C PRO A 504 14.12 13.28 12.97
N PRO A 505 14.47 12.14 13.59
CA PRO A 505 13.48 11.15 13.99
C PRO A 505 12.57 11.73 15.08
N TYR A 506 11.25 11.68 14.87
CA TYR A 506 10.26 12.11 15.86
C TYR A 506 9.60 10.90 16.54
N ILE A 507 9.32 11.02 17.83
CA ILE A 507 8.41 10.10 18.53
C ILE A 507 6.99 10.60 18.29
N ASN A 508 6.15 9.78 17.67
CA ASN A 508 4.77 10.18 17.36
C ASN A 508 3.81 9.85 18.52
N PRO A 509 3.06 10.83 19.06
CA PRO A 509 2.11 10.60 20.16
C PRO A 509 1.04 9.54 19.83
N GLN A 510 0.68 9.37 18.56
CA GLN A 510 -0.30 8.35 18.14
C GLN A 510 0.26 6.93 18.25
N THR A 511 1.55 6.76 17.96
CA THR A 511 2.25 5.49 18.11
C THR A 511 2.44 5.15 19.58
N VAL A 512 2.76 6.15 20.41
CA VAL A 512 2.81 6.04 21.88
C VAL A 512 1.45 5.56 22.42
N ALA A 513 0.35 6.21 22.01
CA ALA A 513 -0.99 5.87 22.46
C ALA A 513 -1.42 4.46 22.02
N PHE A 514 -1.10 4.07 20.77
CA PHE A 514 -1.36 2.72 20.28
C PHE A 514 -0.58 1.66 21.08
N CYS A 515 0.71 1.89 21.33
CA CYS A 515 1.53 0.98 22.14
C CYS A 515 0.95 0.80 23.54
N ALA A 516 0.53 1.89 24.20
CA ALA A 516 -0.12 1.83 25.50
C ALA A 516 -1.44 1.04 25.45
N PHE A 517 -2.29 1.28 24.44
CA PHE A 517 -3.57 0.60 24.26
C PHE A 517 -3.42 -0.91 24.03
N VAL A 518 -2.43 -1.32 23.25
CA VAL A 518 -2.13 -2.74 22.98
C VAL A 518 -1.25 -3.37 24.07
N GLY A 519 -0.73 -2.56 25.00
CA GLY A 519 0.12 -2.96 26.12
C GLY A 519 1.51 -3.46 25.71
N ILE A 520 2.09 -2.89 24.65
CA ILE A 520 3.41 -3.24 24.11
C ILE A 520 4.40 -2.10 24.30
N ASP A 521 5.69 -2.41 24.22
CA ASP A 521 6.72 -1.40 24.34
C ASP A 521 6.79 -0.49 23.12
N LEU A 522 7.10 0.79 23.35
CA LEU A 522 7.45 1.70 22.27
C LEU A 522 8.90 1.43 21.81
N ARG A 523 9.07 0.98 20.55
CA ARG A 523 10.40 0.75 19.94
C ARG A 523 10.76 1.74 18.83
N ILE A 524 9.76 2.36 18.21
CA ILE A 524 9.92 3.19 17.01
C ILE A 524 10.49 4.56 17.38
N ASN A 525 11.60 4.95 16.75
CA ASN A 525 12.33 6.20 17.00
C ASN A 525 12.74 6.43 18.47
N VAL A 526 12.79 5.36 19.28
CA VAL A 526 13.31 5.43 20.66
C VAL A 526 14.82 5.19 20.63
N PRO A 527 15.64 6.04 21.27
CA PRO A 527 17.08 5.80 21.35
C PRO A 527 17.37 4.45 22.02
N LEU A 528 18.24 3.62 21.39
CA LEU A 528 18.61 2.27 21.86
C LEU A 528 19.13 2.20 23.31
N GLN A 529 19.50 3.33 23.90
CA GLN A 529 20.04 3.45 25.27
C GLN A 529 18.96 3.59 26.36
N VAL A 530 17.68 3.72 25.99
CA VAL A 530 16.56 3.80 26.94
C VAL A 530 15.88 2.43 27.00
N PRO A 531 15.76 1.78 28.18
CA PRO A 531 15.02 0.53 28.31
C PRO A 531 13.58 0.70 27.80
N PRO A 532 12.98 -0.33 27.17
CA PRO A 532 11.59 -0.28 26.76
C PRO A 532 10.71 0.05 27.97
N GLN A 533 9.94 1.14 27.89
CA GLN A 533 9.00 1.54 28.95
C GLN A 533 7.61 1.08 28.56
N LEU A 534 7.01 0.20 29.37
CA LEU A 534 5.58 -0.08 29.31
C LEU A 534 4.83 1.21 29.68
N LEU A 535 4.17 1.81 28.68
CA LEU A 535 3.37 3.01 28.87
C LEU A 535 2.04 2.62 29.52
N ASN A 536 1.75 3.20 30.68
CA ASN A 536 0.47 3.01 31.35
C ASN A 536 -0.60 3.89 30.69
N THR A 537 -1.82 3.40 30.52
CA THR A 537 -2.93 4.11 29.87
C THR A 537 -3.31 5.44 30.56
N SER A 538 -2.95 5.59 31.83
CA SER A 538 -3.10 6.81 32.63
C SER A 538 -2.11 7.94 32.29
N GLN A 539 -1.15 7.70 31.39
CA GLN A 539 -0.15 8.68 30.95
C GLN A 539 -0.36 9.15 29.49
N LEU A 540 -1.54 8.92 28.92
CA LEU A 540 -1.88 9.52 27.63
C LEU A 540 -1.80 11.06 27.75
N PRO A 541 -1.01 11.75 26.91
CA PRO A 541 -0.94 13.21 26.96
C PRO A 541 -2.34 13.80 26.74
N GLU A 542 -2.74 14.79 27.54
CA GLU A 542 -3.94 15.57 27.24
C GLU A 542 -3.72 16.28 25.89
N PHE A 543 -4.52 15.90 24.90
CA PHE A 543 -4.40 16.45 23.55
C PHE A 543 -5.12 17.80 23.46
N PRO A 544 -4.47 18.89 23.01
CA PRO A 544 -5.15 20.13 22.71
C PRO A 544 -6.23 19.90 21.63
N ARG A 545 -7.41 20.50 21.80
CA ARG A 545 -8.38 20.58 20.69
C ARG A 545 -7.78 21.46 19.60
N MET A 546 -7.66 20.93 18.39
CA MET A 546 -7.43 21.77 17.22
C MET A 546 -8.65 22.69 17.06
N PRO A 547 -8.45 23.99 16.81
CA PRO A 547 -9.55 24.88 16.49
C PRO A 547 -10.24 24.39 15.20
N ASP A 548 -11.57 24.45 15.17
CA ASP A 548 -12.32 24.25 13.94
C ASP A 548 -11.80 25.20 12.85
N PRO A 549 -11.73 24.77 11.59
CA PRO A 549 -11.33 25.65 10.50
C PRO A 549 -12.25 26.87 10.48
N THR A 550 -11.66 28.05 10.55
CA THR A 550 -12.39 29.31 10.39
C THR A 550 -13.09 29.30 9.03
N PRO A 551 -14.38 29.70 8.93
CA PRO A 551 -15.18 29.63 7.69
C PRO A 551 -14.67 30.47 6.50
N GLU A 552 -13.50 31.10 6.59
CA GLU A 552 -13.04 32.11 5.62
C GLU A 552 -12.11 31.58 4.51
N ALA A 553 -11.89 30.27 4.41
CA ALA A 553 -11.03 29.68 3.36
C ALA A 553 -11.80 28.97 2.23
N SER A 554 -13.02 29.42 1.92
CA SER A 554 -13.74 29.05 0.70
C SER A 554 -14.03 30.30 -0.13
N VAL A 555 -13.04 30.71 -0.93
CA VAL A 555 -13.20 31.49 -2.17
C VAL A 555 -12.29 30.90 -3.23
#